data_AF-A0A2U9NLS6-F1
#
_entry.id   AF-A0A2U9NLS6-F1
#
_cell.length_a   1.000
_cell.length_b   1.000
_cell.length_c   1.000
_cell.angle_alpha   90.00
_cell.angle_beta   90.00
_cell.angle_gamma   90.00
#
_symmetry.space_group_name_H-M   'P 1'
#
loop_
_entity.id
_entity.type
_entity.pdbx_description
1 polymer ?
#
loop_
_entity_poly.entity_id
_entity_poly.type
_entity_poly.pdbx_seq_one_letter_code
_entity_poly.pdbx_strand_id
1 'polypeptide(L)'
;MQSQLSELRQLVAGSHARWKDIHEERFGPVPNKHHSFAPTEPLRLMIPSAFYAQIQTYRLSSHAREVLSSKLDAILDSYTQQFDDSCRKLAQTTIPQLESQLPKLIEKLRGVLQHHLETHGLPKITEALLDFTKEHSPFPSPPRQSSIPTYEA
;
A
#
# COMPACT_ATOMS: atom_id res chain seq x y z
N MET A 1 11.23 -50.15 -3.18
CA MET A 1 10.45 -48.94 -2.81
C MET A 1 10.19 -48.00 -3.99
N GLN A 2 11.11 -47.78 -4.94
CA GLN A 2 10.85 -46.92 -6.11
C GLN A 2 9.74 -47.44 -7.05
N SER A 3 9.58 -48.76 -7.19
CA SER A 3 8.52 -49.39 -8.00
C SER A 3 7.11 -49.09 -7.48
N GLN A 4 6.89 -49.20 -6.16
CA GLN A 4 5.59 -48.92 -5.52
C GLN A 4 5.16 -47.46 -5.68
N LEU A 5 6.10 -46.51 -5.66
CA LEU A 5 5.79 -45.10 -5.91
C LEU A 5 5.39 -44.83 -7.37
N SER A 6 5.96 -45.57 -8.32
CA SER A 6 5.61 -45.43 -9.74
C SER A 6 4.22 -45.99 -10.04
N GLU A 7 3.86 -47.13 -9.45
CA GLU A 7 2.52 -47.74 -9.58
C GLU A 7 1.46 -46.82 -8.97
N LEU A 8 1.73 -46.26 -7.79
CA LEU A 8 0.80 -45.35 -7.12
C LEU A 8 0.58 -44.07 -7.93
N ARG A 9 1.63 -43.51 -8.56
CA ARG A 9 1.49 -42.37 -9.48
C ARG A 9 0.64 -42.71 -10.70
N GLN A 10 0.82 -43.89 -11.31
CA GLN A 10 -0.02 -44.33 -12.43
C GLN A 10 -1.48 -44.52 -12.02
N LEU A 11 -1.72 -45.07 -10.83
CA LEU A 11 -3.07 -45.28 -10.28
C LEU A 11 -3.78 -43.95 -10.02
N VAL A 12 -3.07 -42.96 -9.48
CA VAL A 12 -3.57 -41.59 -9.26
C VAL A 12 -3.81 -40.86 -10.59
N ALA A 13 -2.91 -41.00 -11.57
CA ALA A 13 -3.10 -40.39 -12.89
C ALA A 13 -4.30 -41.00 -13.62
N GLY A 14 -4.46 -42.33 -13.57
CA GLY A 14 -5.57 -43.04 -14.19
C GLY A 14 -6.92 -42.76 -13.53
N SER A 15 -6.97 -42.64 -12.21
CA SER A 15 -8.20 -42.28 -11.49
C SER A 15 -8.61 -40.83 -11.78
N HIS A 16 -7.65 -39.90 -11.84
CA HIS A 16 -7.91 -38.53 -12.24
C HIS A 16 -8.48 -38.42 -13.66
N ALA A 17 -7.90 -39.15 -14.63
CA ALA A 17 -8.40 -39.17 -16.01
C ALA A 17 -9.85 -39.67 -16.08
N ARG A 18 -10.15 -40.81 -15.42
CA ARG A 18 -11.52 -41.35 -15.36
C ARG A 18 -12.53 -40.38 -14.74
N TRP A 19 -12.14 -39.72 -13.65
CA TRP A 19 -13.01 -38.72 -13.01
C TRP A 19 -13.28 -37.53 -13.90
N LYS A 20 -12.25 -37.07 -14.62
CA LYS A 20 -12.39 -35.99 -15.59
C LYS A 20 -13.37 -36.38 -16.70
N ASP A 21 -13.22 -37.56 -17.29
CA ASP A 21 -14.10 -38.04 -18.38
C ASP A 21 -15.56 -38.16 -17.92
N ILE A 22 -15.79 -38.75 -16.75
CA ILE A 22 -17.15 -38.87 -16.16
C ILE A 22 -17.75 -37.48 -15.88
N HIS A 23 -16.94 -36.54 -15.40
CA HIS A 23 -17.38 -35.18 -15.15
C HIS A 23 -17.75 -34.48 -16.47
N GLU A 24 -16.93 -34.60 -17.51
CA GLU A 24 -17.20 -33.99 -18.81
C GLU A 24 -18.43 -34.60 -19.49
N GLU A 25 -18.68 -35.90 -19.35
CA GLU A 25 -19.88 -36.56 -19.87
C GLU A 25 -21.17 -36.03 -19.19
N ARG A 26 -21.14 -35.83 -17.88
CA ARG A 26 -22.32 -35.40 -17.11
C ARG A 26 -22.58 -33.89 -17.14
N PHE A 27 -21.51 -33.09 -17.13
CA PHE A 27 -21.59 -31.65 -16.89
C PHE A 27 -21.03 -30.82 -18.05
N GLY A 28 -20.53 -31.47 -19.10
CA GLY A 28 -19.88 -30.84 -20.24
C GLY A 28 -18.40 -30.52 -19.99
N PRO A 29 -17.67 -30.12 -21.05
CA PRO A 29 -16.26 -29.73 -20.94
C PRO A 29 -16.10 -28.59 -19.95
N VAL A 30 -15.15 -28.71 -19.03
CA VAL A 30 -14.80 -27.57 -18.15
C VAL A 30 -14.18 -26.50 -19.03
N PRO A 31 -14.82 -25.33 -19.21
CA PRO A 31 -14.28 -24.30 -20.08
C PRO A 31 -12.96 -23.80 -19.48
N ASN A 32 -11.86 -24.13 -20.14
CA ASN A 32 -10.53 -23.63 -19.79
C ASN A 32 -10.42 -22.16 -20.28
N LYS A 33 -11.29 -21.29 -19.75
CA LYS A 33 -11.23 -19.87 -20.04
C LYS A 33 -10.02 -19.31 -19.32
N HIS A 34 -8.93 -19.12 -20.06
CA HIS A 34 -7.93 -18.13 -19.68
C HIS A 34 -8.63 -16.77 -19.73
N HIS A 35 -9.21 -16.36 -18.59
CA HIS A 35 -9.77 -15.03 -18.44
C HIS A 35 -8.59 -14.05 -18.48
N SER A 36 -8.40 -13.38 -19.63
CA SER A 36 -7.43 -12.30 -19.73
C SER A 36 -7.98 -11.13 -18.92
N PHE A 37 -7.45 -10.97 -17.72
CA PHE A 37 -7.80 -9.84 -16.87
C PHE A 37 -7.41 -8.54 -17.58
N ALA A 38 -8.37 -7.62 -17.72
CA ALA A 38 -8.05 -6.28 -18.22
C ALA A 38 -7.06 -5.60 -17.24
N PRO A 39 -6.11 -4.80 -17.74
CA PRO A 39 -5.17 -4.10 -16.87
C PRO A 39 -5.92 -3.21 -15.87
N THR A 40 -5.69 -3.44 -14.57
CA THR A 40 -6.21 -2.56 -13.51
C THR A 40 -5.48 -1.22 -13.56
N GLU A 41 -6.21 -0.11 -13.45
CA GLU A 41 -5.57 1.20 -13.32
C GLU A 41 -4.71 1.28 -12.04
N PRO A 42 -3.50 1.85 -12.11
CA PRO A 42 -2.60 1.94 -10.97
C PRO A 42 -3.20 2.76 -9.82
N LEU A 43 -2.81 2.43 -8.60
CA LEU A 43 -3.23 3.17 -7.42
C LEU A 43 -2.78 4.64 -7.51
N ARG A 44 -3.70 5.56 -7.24
CA ARG A 44 -3.43 7.00 -7.14
C ARG A 44 -3.96 7.45 -5.79
N LEU A 45 -3.07 7.52 -4.82
CA LEU A 45 -3.39 8.06 -3.51
C LEU A 45 -3.23 9.59 -3.53
N MET A 46 -4.13 10.28 -2.85
CA MET A 46 -4.09 11.73 -2.74
C MET A 46 -3.67 12.12 -1.33
N ILE A 47 -2.67 12.99 -1.20
CA ILE A 47 -2.34 13.60 0.08
C ILE A 47 -3.26 14.81 0.27
N PRO A 48 -4.07 14.89 1.35
CA PRO A 48 -4.95 16.03 1.60
C PRO A 48 -4.17 17.35 1.69
N SER A 49 -4.72 18.43 1.12
CA SER A 49 -4.12 19.77 1.19
C SER A 49 -3.90 20.25 2.63
N ALA A 50 -4.78 19.83 3.55
CA ALA A 50 -4.68 20.11 4.98
C ALA A 50 -3.35 19.60 5.59
N PHE A 51 -2.85 18.46 5.12
CA PHE A 51 -1.57 17.92 5.58
C PHE A 51 -0.40 18.82 5.17
N TYR A 52 -0.40 19.31 3.93
CA TYR A 52 0.62 20.26 3.47
C TYR A 52 0.56 21.59 4.22
N ALA A 53 -0.65 22.10 4.49
CA ALA A 53 -0.82 23.31 5.30
C ALA A 53 -0.24 23.12 6.71
N GLN A 54 -0.47 21.94 7.32
CA GLN A 54 0.10 21.61 8.61
C GLN A 54 1.64 21.53 8.56
N ILE A 55 2.22 20.90 7.54
CA ILE A 55 3.69 20.83 7.37
C ILE A 55 4.33 22.22 7.30
N GLN A 56 3.68 23.17 6.60
CA GLN A 56 4.20 24.53 6.49
C GLN A 56 4.33 25.25 7.83
N THR A 57 3.48 24.91 8.82
CA THR A 57 3.56 25.51 10.16
C THR A 57 4.84 25.17 10.91
N TYR A 58 5.46 24.01 10.65
CA TYR A 58 6.65 23.54 11.35
C TYR A 58 7.95 24.22 10.91
N ARG A 59 7.90 25.15 9.94
CA ARG A 59 9.07 25.90 9.43
C ARG A 59 10.30 25.02 9.14
N LEU A 60 10.07 23.83 8.60
CA LEU A 60 11.13 22.87 8.27
C LEU A 60 12.19 23.50 7.34
N SER A 61 13.45 23.16 7.57
CA SER A 61 14.56 23.49 6.66
C SER A 61 14.35 22.86 5.29
N SER A 62 15.05 23.36 4.25
CA SER A 62 14.97 22.79 2.90
C SER A 62 15.33 21.30 2.90
N HIS A 63 16.41 20.93 3.57
CA HIS A 63 16.85 19.54 3.68
C HIS A 63 15.80 18.65 4.38
N ALA A 64 15.19 19.12 5.46
CA ALA A 64 14.15 18.35 6.15
C ALA A 64 12.90 18.16 5.28
N ARG A 65 12.54 19.15 4.45
CA ARG A 65 11.43 19.02 3.48
C ARG A 65 11.73 18.01 2.38
N GLU A 66 12.96 17.97 1.87
CA GLU A 66 13.39 16.99 0.87
C GLU A 66 13.31 15.57 1.42
N VAL A 67 13.84 15.35 2.63
CA VAL A 67 13.77 14.05 3.32
C VAL A 67 12.31 13.64 3.54
N LEU A 68 11.46 14.56 3.99
CA LEU A 68 10.04 14.30 4.16
C LEU A 68 9.35 13.94 2.84
N SER A 69 9.63 14.66 1.76
CA SER A 69 9.09 14.35 0.42
C SER A 69 9.51 12.95 -0.01
N SER A 70 10.80 12.63 0.08
CA SER A 70 11.31 11.29 -0.29
C SER A 70 10.67 10.17 0.54
N LYS A 71 10.41 10.41 1.83
CA LYS A 71 9.70 9.45 2.68
C LYS A 71 8.22 9.29 2.28
N LEU A 72 7.54 10.39 1.93
CA LEU A 72 6.17 10.33 1.43
C LEU A 72 6.11 9.54 0.12
N ASP A 73 7.01 9.81 -0.82
CA ASP A 73 7.07 9.11 -2.10
C ASP A 73 7.29 7.59 -1.88
N ALA A 74 8.23 7.22 -1.01
CA ALA A 74 8.47 5.81 -0.68
C ALA A 74 7.26 5.12 -0.03
N ILE A 75 6.49 5.84 0.80
CA ILE A 75 5.25 5.31 1.38
C ILE A 75 4.20 5.10 0.28
N LEU A 76 3.99 6.09 -0.60
CA LEU A 76 3.05 5.99 -1.71
C LEU A 76 3.41 4.84 -2.66
N ASP A 77 4.69 4.64 -2.95
CA ASP A 77 5.19 3.51 -3.73
C ASP A 77 4.87 2.17 -3.07
N SER A 78 5.09 2.06 -1.74
CA SER A 78 4.74 0.86 -0.99
C SER A 78 3.24 0.54 -1.05
N TYR A 79 2.37 1.55 -0.94
CA TYR A 79 0.93 1.32 -1.10
C TYR A 79 0.56 0.87 -2.52
N THR A 80 1.20 1.47 -3.52
CA THR A 80 0.97 1.11 -4.93
C THR A 80 1.36 -0.34 -5.19
N GLN A 81 2.53 -0.77 -4.72
CA GLN A 81 2.96 -2.17 -4.81
C GLN A 81 2.00 -3.13 -4.09
N GLN A 82 1.56 -2.77 -2.87
CA GLN A 82 0.60 -3.59 -2.13
C GLN A 82 -0.75 -3.71 -2.84
N PHE A 83 -1.21 -2.63 -3.46
CA PHE A 83 -2.44 -2.62 -4.25
C PHE A 83 -2.33 -3.51 -5.48
N ASP A 84 -1.24 -3.40 -6.25
CA ASP A 84 -1.00 -4.21 -7.44
C ASP A 84 -0.91 -5.70 -7.09
N ASP A 85 -0.17 -6.03 -6.03
CA ASP A 85 -0.06 -7.40 -5.53
C ASP A 85 -1.40 -7.95 -5.08
N SER A 86 -2.21 -7.14 -4.40
CA SER A 86 -3.53 -7.52 -3.93
C SER A 86 -4.52 -7.70 -5.08
N CYS A 87 -4.50 -6.81 -6.07
CA CYS A 87 -5.31 -6.92 -7.27
C CYS A 87 -4.96 -8.17 -8.07
N ARG A 88 -3.66 -8.47 -8.24
CA ARG A 88 -3.20 -9.69 -8.92
C ARG A 88 -3.65 -10.95 -8.19
N LYS A 89 -3.52 -10.99 -6.86
CA LYS A 89 -4.00 -12.12 -6.04
C LYS A 89 -5.51 -12.27 -6.14
N LEU A 90 -6.27 -11.17 -6.08
CA LEU A 90 -7.71 -11.18 -6.21
C LEU A 90 -8.13 -11.73 -7.58
N ALA A 91 -7.50 -11.27 -8.66
CA ALA A 91 -7.76 -11.77 -10.01
C ALA A 91 -7.48 -13.28 -10.15
N GLN A 92 -6.43 -13.79 -9.51
CA GLN A 92 -6.04 -15.21 -9.57
C GLN A 92 -6.96 -16.13 -8.75
N THR A 93 -7.52 -15.66 -7.65
CA THR A 93 -8.37 -16.46 -6.75
C THR A 93 -9.85 -16.31 -7.01
N THR A 94 -10.24 -15.35 -7.85
CA THR A 94 -11.65 -15.07 -8.14
C THR A 94 -12.26 -16.18 -8.99
N ILE A 95 -13.32 -16.80 -8.47
CA ILE A 95 -14.14 -17.73 -9.24
C ILE A 95 -14.93 -16.99 -10.32
N PRO A 96 -15.28 -17.64 -11.46
CA PRO A 96 -15.94 -16.98 -12.60
C PRO A 96 -17.21 -16.20 -12.24
N GLN A 97 -17.95 -16.66 -11.23
CA GLN A 97 -19.18 -16.03 -10.75
C GLN A 97 -18.93 -14.66 -10.06
N LEU A 98 -17.73 -14.44 -9.51
CA LEU A 98 -17.34 -13.23 -8.80
C LEU A 98 -16.56 -12.23 -9.67
N GLU A 99 -16.19 -12.59 -10.90
CA GLU A 99 -15.48 -11.69 -11.83
C GLU A 99 -16.24 -10.38 -12.05
N SER A 100 -17.58 -10.46 -12.15
CA SER A 100 -18.45 -9.29 -12.30
C SER A 100 -18.38 -8.32 -11.11
N GLN A 101 -18.02 -8.82 -9.92
CA GLN A 101 -17.89 -8.00 -8.70
C GLN A 101 -16.50 -7.45 -8.49
N LEU A 102 -15.51 -7.97 -9.22
CA LEU A 102 -14.11 -7.65 -8.99
C LEU A 102 -13.79 -6.16 -9.18
N PRO A 103 -14.31 -5.44 -10.19
CA PRO A 103 -14.10 -3.99 -10.28
C PRO A 103 -14.57 -3.24 -9.03
N LYS A 104 -15.71 -3.66 -8.46
CA LYS A 104 -16.25 -3.07 -7.21
C LYS A 104 -15.36 -3.37 -6.00
N LEU A 105 -14.74 -4.56 -5.96
CA LEU A 105 -13.78 -4.92 -4.90
C LEU A 105 -12.49 -4.12 -5.02
N ILE A 106 -11.99 -3.89 -6.25
CA ILE A 106 -10.82 -3.06 -6.51
C ILE A 106 -11.07 -1.61 -6.06
N GLU A 107 -12.23 -1.04 -6.40
CA GLU A 107 -12.59 0.32 -5.96
C GLU A 107 -12.69 0.43 -4.44
N LYS A 108 -13.25 -0.59 -3.78
CA LYS A 108 -13.26 -0.65 -2.31
C LYS A 108 -11.84 -0.72 -1.73
N LEU A 109 -10.97 -1.53 -2.32
CA LEU A 109 -9.58 -1.64 -1.88
C LEU A 109 -8.87 -0.29 -2.01
N ARG A 110 -9.04 0.41 -3.13
CA ARG A 110 -8.52 1.77 -3.35
C ARG A 110 -8.99 2.72 -2.24
N GLY A 111 -10.29 2.72 -1.94
CA GLY A 111 -10.87 3.55 -0.88
C GLY A 111 -10.33 3.22 0.51
N VAL A 112 -10.17 1.94 0.85
CA VAL A 112 -9.61 1.51 2.15
C VAL A 112 -8.15 1.92 2.29
N LEU A 113 -7.33 1.78 1.25
CA LEU A 113 -5.93 2.20 1.29
C LEU A 113 -5.81 3.73 1.44
N GLN A 114 -6.64 4.50 0.73
CA GLN A 114 -6.72 5.95 0.90
C GLN A 114 -7.09 6.33 2.34
N HIS A 115 -8.15 5.72 2.87
CA HIS A 115 -8.58 5.96 4.24
C HIS A 115 -7.49 5.62 5.26
N HIS A 116 -6.81 4.48 5.08
CA HIS A 116 -5.73 4.05 5.97
C HIS A 116 -4.52 5.00 5.90
N LEU A 117 -4.18 5.51 4.71
CA LEU A 117 -3.15 6.54 4.58
C LEU A 117 -3.53 7.78 5.39
N GLU A 118 -4.77 8.27 5.27
CA GLU A 118 -5.25 9.48 5.95
C GLU A 118 -5.35 9.33 7.47
N THR A 119 -5.84 8.19 7.97
CA THR A 119 -6.11 7.98 9.40
C THR A 119 -4.92 7.46 10.19
N HIS A 120 -4.00 6.74 9.53
CA HIS A 120 -2.89 6.09 10.21
C HIS A 120 -1.52 6.47 9.65
N GLY A 121 -1.42 6.67 8.33
CA GLY A 121 -0.15 7.02 7.68
C GLY A 121 0.28 8.45 7.98
N LEU A 122 -0.53 9.43 7.54
CA LEU A 122 -0.22 10.85 7.67
C LEU A 122 -0.07 11.32 9.13
N PRO A 123 -0.94 10.90 10.08
CA PRO A 123 -0.79 11.32 11.47
C PRO A 123 0.53 10.88 12.09
N LYS A 124 1.00 9.66 11.82
CA LYS A 124 2.31 9.18 12.29
C LYS A 124 3.47 10.01 11.76
N ILE A 125 3.38 10.48 10.51
CA ILE A 125 4.40 11.36 9.92
C ILE A 125 4.38 12.71 10.63
N THR A 126 3.20 13.28 10.86
CA THR A 126 3.04 14.55 11.59
C THR A 126 3.58 14.45 13.02
N GLU A 127 3.30 13.35 13.74
CA GLU A 127 3.83 13.10 15.08
C GLU A 127 5.37 13.07 15.07
N ALA A 128 5.98 12.30 14.15
CA ALA A 128 7.42 12.24 14.01
C ALA A 128 8.06 13.60 13.69
N LEU A 129 7.41 14.42 12.85
CA LEU A 129 7.86 15.78 12.57
C LEU A 129 7.77 16.68 13.81
N LEU A 130 6.69 16.55 14.57
CA LEU A 130 6.49 17.33 15.78
C LEU A 130 7.57 17.02 16.83
N ASP A 131 7.93 15.74 16.99
CA ASP A 131 9.02 15.33 17.87
C ASP A 131 10.37 15.87 17.41
N PHE A 132 10.66 15.80 16.11
CA PHE A 132 11.89 16.38 15.54
C PHE A 132 12.01 17.89 15.81
N THR A 133 10.93 18.64 15.65
CA THR A 133 10.93 20.10 15.88
C THR A 133 11.05 20.50 17.36
N LYS A 134 10.56 19.67 18.27
CA LYS A 134 10.75 19.88 19.72
C LYS A 134 12.21 19.71 20.11
N GLU A 135 12.88 18.69 19.58
CA GLU A 135 14.28 18.41 19.89
C GLU A 135 15.25 19.44 19.28
N HIS A 136 14.89 20.04 18.13
CA HIS A 136 15.78 20.92 17.35
C HIS A 136 15.37 22.40 17.40
N SER A 137 14.50 22.80 18.34
CA SER A 137 14.12 24.19 18.50
C SER A 137 15.30 25.03 19.01
N PRO A 138 15.66 26.15 18.35
CA PRO A 138 16.70 27.04 18.85
C PRO A 138 16.21 27.66 20.16
N PHE A 139 16.91 27.36 21.26
CA PHE A 139 16.73 28.05 22.54
C PHE A 139 16.72 29.56 22.31
N PRO A 140 15.83 30.33 22.97
CA PRO A 140 15.90 31.78 22.90
C PRO A 140 17.27 32.22 23.40
N SER A 141 18.00 32.93 22.53
CA SER A 141 19.27 33.57 22.89
C SER A 141 19.08 34.29 24.23
N PRO A 142 19.96 34.10 25.23
CA PRO A 142 19.83 34.80 26.50
C PRO A 142 19.71 36.31 26.24
N PRO A 143 18.88 37.03 27.01
CA PRO A 143 18.67 38.45 26.81
C PRO A 143 20.04 39.13 26.81
N ARG A 144 20.41 39.73 25.67
CA ARG A 144 21.58 40.61 25.60
C ARG A 144 21.28 41.73 26.58
N GLN A 145 21.90 41.68 27.76
CA GLN A 145 21.88 42.78 28.70
C GLN A 145 22.42 44.00 27.95
N SER A 146 21.54 44.90 27.53
CA SER A 146 21.95 46.20 27.03
C SER A 146 22.42 46.99 28.26
N SER A 147 23.69 46.84 28.58
CA SER A 147 24.39 47.73 29.50
C SER A 147 24.43 49.10 28.84
N ILE A 148 23.39 49.91 29.05
CA ILE A 148 23.42 51.34 28.79
C ILE A 148 24.04 51.96 30.05
N PRO A 149 25.27 52.49 29.99
CA PRO A 149 25.79 53.30 31.07
C PRO A 149 25.14 54.67 30.95
N THR A 150 24.35 55.07 31.95
CA THR A 150 23.96 56.47 32.11
C THR A 150 25.22 57.26 32.47
N TYR A 151 25.77 57.98 31.50
CA TYR A 151 26.75 59.03 31.73
C TYR A 151 26.03 60.38 31.89
N GLU A 152 26.65 61.23 32.69
CA GLU A 152 26.22 62.50 33.31
C GLU A 152 25.44 63.52 32.47
N ALA A 153 24.55 64.25 33.16
CA ALA A 153 24.58 65.72 33.27
C ALA A 153 23.86 66.17 34.56
#